data_AF-A0A7X8ZJB7-F1
#
_entry.id   AF-A0A7X8ZJB7-F1
#
_cell.length_a   1.000
_cell.length_b   1.000
_cell.length_c   1.000
_cell.angle_alpha   90.00
_cell.angle_beta   90.00
_cell.angle_gamma   90.00
#
_symmetry.space_group_name_H-M   'P 1'
#
loop_
_entity.id
_entity.type
_entity.pdbx_description
1 polymer ?
#
loop_
_entity_poly.entity_id
_entity_poly.type
_entity_poly.pdbx_seq_one_letter_code
_entity_poly.pdbx_strand_id
1 'polypeptide(L)'
;MYAKFGKIQVRRERKHLYDVRKGEYLGHTNKYRISLVPGDAVMLALLPYKVTGHALTAPASAGKGEIVKITAAVQSDATPAHNVLLLTVRRPDGAESLEYRAGQWQIQVKDAASGTLAQKTILLQ
;
A
#
# COMPACT_ATOMS: atom_id res chain seq x y z
N MET A 1 23.00 18.63 -12.24
CA MET A 1 22.03 17.51 -12.29
C MET A 1 21.01 17.84 -13.37
N TYR A 2 20.93 17.08 -14.47
CA TYR A 2 19.99 17.36 -15.57
C TYR A 2 18.73 16.50 -15.42
N ALA A 3 17.58 17.14 -15.20
CA ALA A 3 16.28 16.49 -15.25
C ALA A 3 15.72 16.60 -16.68
N LYS A 4 15.33 15.48 -17.30
CA LYS A 4 14.61 15.50 -18.58
C LYS A 4 13.11 15.39 -18.29
N PHE A 5 12.35 16.37 -18.77
CA PHE A 5 10.89 16.30 -18.68
C PHE A 5 10.33 15.50 -19.86
N GLY A 6 9.60 14.43 -19.57
CA GLY A 6 8.84 13.66 -20.56
C GLY A 6 7.33 13.90 -20.39
N LYS A 7 6.60 14.01 -21.49
CA LYS A 7 5.14 13.83 -21.46
C LYS A 7 4.87 12.37 -21.83
N ILE A 8 4.18 11.66 -20.95
CA ILE A 8 3.74 10.30 -21.23
C ILE A 8 2.23 10.30 -21.48
N GLN A 9 1.82 9.61 -22.52
CA GLN A 9 0.43 9.21 -22.69
C GLN A 9 0.33 7.76 -22.22
N VAL A 10 -0.49 7.54 -21.20
CA VAL A 10 -0.47 6.28 -20.47
C VAL A 10 -1.50 5.30 -21.05
N ARG A 11 -2.66 5.80 -21.49
CA ARG A 11 -3.68 5.09 -22.30
C ARG A 11 -4.49 6.06 -23.18
N ARG A 12 -5.43 5.55 -23.98
CA ARG A 12 -6.44 6.37 -24.68
C ARG A 12 -7.51 6.89 -23.71
N GLU A 13 -8.03 6.02 -22.84
CA GLU A 13 -9.01 6.36 -21.80
C GLU A 13 -8.35 6.92 -20.53
N ARG A 14 -9.11 7.73 -19.76
CA ARG A 14 -8.68 8.21 -18.44
C ARG A 14 -8.74 7.08 -17.41
N LYS A 15 -7.74 7.03 -16.54
CA LYS A 15 -7.67 6.13 -15.37
C LYS A 15 -7.15 6.90 -14.16
N HIS A 16 -7.36 6.38 -12.96
CA HIS A 16 -6.75 6.92 -11.75
C HIS A 16 -5.27 6.55 -11.74
N LEU A 17 -4.42 7.56 -11.87
CA LEU A 17 -2.98 7.39 -11.98
C LEU A 17 -2.32 7.59 -10.62
N TYR A 18 -1.37 6.73 -10.28
CA TYR A 18 -0.60 6.81 -9.03
C TYR A 18 0.89 6.66 -9.32
N ASP A 19 1.74 7.38 -8.58
CA ASP A 19 3.16 7.06 -8.44
C ASP A 19 3.31 6.09 -7.27
N VAL A 20 3.59 4.82 -7.58
CA VAL A 20 3.69 3.74 -6.60
C VAL A 20 4.87 3.97 -5.65
N ARG A 21 5.99 4.48 -6.16
CA ARG A 21 7.20 4.64 -5.34
C ARG A 21 7.01 5.75 -4.33
N LYS A 22 6.29 6.80 -4.71
CA LYS A 22 5.98 7.94 -3.84
C LYS A 22 4.70 7.75 -3.02
N GLY A 23 3.84 6.80 -3.40
CA GLY A 23 2.51 6.65 -2.79
C GLY A 23 1.62 7.86 -3.09
N GLU A 24 1.70 8.42 -4.29
CA GLU A 24 1.02 9.67 -4.64
C GLU A 24 -0.07 9.44 -5.67
N TYR A 25 -1.25 10.01 -5.43
CA TYR A 25 -2.33 10.05 -6.41
C TYR A 25 -2.14 11.23 -7.38
N LEU A 26 -1.98 10.93 -8.66
CA LEU A 26 -1.67 11.90 -9.71
C LEU A 26 -2.90 12.39 -10.49
N GLY A 27 -4.10 11.93 -10.09
CA GLY A 27 -5.37 12.33 -10.68
C GLY A 27 -5.96 11.32 -11.66
N HIS A 28 -7.17 11.62 -12.14
CA HIS A 28 -7.87 10.82 -13.14
C HIS A 28 -7.52 11.34 -14.54
N THR A 29 -6.55 10.74 -15.23
CA THR A 29 -6.04 11.27 -16.51
C THR A 29 -5.59 10.16 -17.45
N ASN A 30 -5.40 10.49 -18.72
CA ASN A 30 -4.77 9.64 -19.73
C ASN A 30 -3.39 10.16 -20.18
N LYS A 31 -3.02 11.37 -19.72
CA LYS A 31 -1.75 12.05 -20.01
C LYS A 31 -1.19 12.64 -18.73
N TYR A 32 0.11 12.49 -18.53
CA TYR A 32 0.81 13.06 -17.37
C TYR A 32 2.21 13.55 -17.79
N ARG A 33 2.63 14.69 -17.23
CA ARG A 33 3.98 15.22 -17.45
C ARG A 33 4.83 14.84 -16.26
N ILE A 34 5.94 14.16 -16.51
CA ILE A 34 6.82 13.68 -15.45
C ILE A 34 8.27 14.08 -15.71
N SER A 35 8.98 14.34 -14.62
CA SER A 35 10.43 14.52 -14.65
C SER A 35 11.10 13.16 -14.53
N LEU A 36 11.92 12.79 -15.51
CA LEU A 36 12.76 11.61 -15.49
C LEU A 36 14.19 12.06 -15.19
N VAL A 37 14.61 11.80 -13.95
CA VAL A 37 15.97 12.06 -13.49
C VAL A 37 16.77 10.77 -13.63
N PRO A 38 17.97 10.78 -14.23
CA PRO A 38 18.80 9.58 -14.32
C PRO A 38 19.01 8.96 -12.93
N GLY A 39 18.79 7.64 -12.82
CA GLY A 39 18.87 6.91 -11.55
C GLY A 39 17.61 6.93 -10.69
N ASP A 40 16.60 7.76 -11.01
CA ASP A 40 15.31 7.76 -10.34
C ASP A 40 14.22 7.12 -11.22
N ALA A 41 13.91 5.86 -10.94
CA ALA A 41 12.88 5.12 -11.66
C ALA A 41 11.48 5.61 -11.26
N VAL A 42 10.59 5.79 -12.23
CA VAL A 42 9.17 6.04 -11.94
C VAL A 42 8.40 4.75 -12.14
N MET A 43 7.56 4.39 -11.16
CA MET A 43 6.59 3.30 -11.31
C MET A 43 5.17 3.84 -11.18
N LEU A 44 4.37 3.66 -12.23
CA LEU A 44 3.01 4.18 -12.28
C LEU A 44 1.97 3.04 -12.22
N ALA A 45 0.95 3.20 -11.39
CA ALA A 45 -0.23 2.34 -11.39
C ALA A 45 -1.42 3.06 -12.04
N LEU A 46 -2.17 2.33 -12.87
CA LEU A 46 -3.40 2.81 -13.51
C LEU A 46 -4.57 1.97 -13.04
N LEU A 47 -5.42 2.55 -12.19
CA LEU A 47 -6.58 1.85 -11.67
C LEU A 47 -7.88 2.38 -12.30
N PRO A 48 -8.88 1.50 -12.50
CA PRO A 48 -10.20 1.92 -12.93
C PRO A 48 -11.04 2.54 -11.80
N TYR A 49 -10.50 2.64 -10.60
CA TYR A 49 -11.13 3.20 -9.40
C TYR A 49 -10.14 4.06 -8.60
N LYS A 50 -10.67 4.96 -7.77
CA LYS A 50 -9.88 5.70 -6.80
C LYS A 50 -9.84 4.95 -5.47
N VAL A 51 -8.64 4.73 -4.93
CA VAL A 51 -8.47 4.24 -3.57
C VAL A 51 -8.84 5.35 -2.59
N THR A 52 -9.73 5.06 -1.65
CA THR A 52 -10.22 6.01 -0.63
C THR A 52 -9.75 5.65 0.77
N GLY A 53 -9.28 4.43 0.99
CA GLY A 53 -8.74 3.98 2.26
C GLY A 53 -8.50 2.47 2.30
N HIS A 54 -8.21 1.97 3.50
CA HIS A 54 -7.96 0.55 3.76
C HIS A 54 -8.60 0.16 5.07
N ALA A 55 -9.37 -0.91 5.05
CA ALA A 55 -9.89 -1.53 6.26
C ALA A 55 -8.94 -2.65 6.68
N LEU A 56 -8.55 -2.65 7.95
CA LEU A 56 -7.77 -3.71 8.57
C LEU A 56 -8.45 -4.14 9.87
N THR A 57 -8.84 -5.40 9.95
CA THR A 57 -9.37 -6.02 11.16
C THR A 57 -8.48 -7.16 11.60
N ALA A 58 -8.27 -7.22 12.91
CA ALA A 58 -7.53 -8.27 13.59
C ALA A 58 -8.05 -8.36 15.04
N PRO A 59 -7.92 -9.51 15.71
CA PRO A 59 -8.31 -9.63 17.11
C PRO A 59 -7.45 -8.72 18.00
N ALA A 60 -8.00 -8.25 19.11
CA ALA A 60 -7.26 -7.39 20.05
C ALA A 60 -6.15 -8.14 20.79
N SER A 61 -6.31 -9.46 20.96
CA SER A 61 -5.34 -10.35 21.60
C SER A 61 -5.38 -11.75 20.98
N ALA A 62 -4.30 -12.51 21.15
CA ALA A 62 -4.26 -13.94 20.85
C ALA A 62 -3.26 -14.64 21.78
N GLY A 63 -3.51 -15.91 22.06
CA GLY A 63 -2.61 -16.75 22.84
C GLY A 63 -1.45 -17.30 21.99
N LYS A 64 -0.37 -17.70 22.65
CA LYS A 64 0.74 -18.40 22.00
C LYS A 64 0.26 -19.66 21.25
N GLY A 65 0.60 -19.73 19.96
CA GLY A 65 0.26 -20.86 19.09
C GLY A 65 -1.11 -20.76 18.43
N GLU A 66 -1.90 -19.73 18.73
CA GLU A 66 -3.19 -19.50 18.07
C GLU A 66 -3.02 -18.90 16.67
N ILE A 67 -3.96 -19.24 15.79
CA ILE A 67 -4.03 -18.65 14.45
C ILE A 67 -4.70 -17.28 14.55
N VAL A 68 -3.91 -16.23 14.32
CA VAL A 68 -4.42 -14.87 14.18
C VAL A 68 -5.03 -14.68 12.80
N LYS A 69 -6.36 -14.53 12.73
CA LYS A 69 -7.05 -14.17 11.48
C LYS A 69 -7.00 -12.66 11.28
N ILE A 70 -6.49 -12.25 10.13
CA ILE A 70 -6.39 -10.84 9.71
C ILE A 70 -7.22 -10.69 8.44
N THR A 71 -8.07 -9.67 8.41
CA THR A 71 -8.80 -9.28 7.19
C THR A 71 -8.35 -7.89 6.78
N ALA A 72 -7.92 -7.78 5.52
CA ALA A 72 -7.55 -6.51 4.90
C ALA A 72 -8.42 -6.28 3.66
N ALA A 73 -8.90 -5.05 3.47
CA ALA A 73 -9.68 -4.68 2.30
C ALA A 73 -9.29 -3.28 1.81
N VAL A 74 -9.21 -3.12 0.49
CA VAL A 74 -9.09 -1.81 -0.17
C VAL A 74 -10.48 -1.18 -0.18
N GLN A 75 -10.57 0.06 0.28
CA GLN A 75 -11.76 0.90 0.14
C GLN A 75 -11.56 1.80 -1.08
N SER A 76 -12.60 1.92 -1.90
CA SER A 76 -12.57 2.67 -3.15
C SER A 76 -13.94 3.20 -3.53
N ASP A 77 -13.97 4.10 -4.51
CA ASP A 77 -15.19 4.69 -5.07
C ASP A 77 -15.95 3.78 -6.07
N ALA A 78 -15.34 2.68 -6.48
CA ALA A 78 -15.93 1.62 -7.28
C ALA A 78 -15.37 0.25 -6.87
N THR A 79 -15.92 -0.85 -7.40
CA THR A 79 -15.44 -2.21 -7.07
C THR A 79 -13.95 -2.37 -7.37
N PRO A 80 -13.11 -2.67 -6.36
CA PRO A 80 -11.69 -2.94 -6.59
C PRO A 80 -11.50 -4.15 -7.52
N ALA A 81 -10.65 -3.97 -8.53
CA ALA A 81 -10.03 -5.07 -9.27
C ALA A 81 -8.80 -5.61 -8.51
N HIS A 82 -8.02 -6.48 -9.14
CA HIS A 82 -6.78 -7.01 -8.54
C HIS A 82 -5.87 -5.88 -8.03
N ASN A 83 -5.50 -5.93 -6.75
CA ASN A 83 -4.59 -5.01 -6.10
C ASN A 83 -3.57 -5.79 -5.26
N VAL A 84 -2.42 -5.19 -4.98
CA VAL A 84 -1.34 -5.79 -4.19
C VAL A 84 -1.26 -5.07 -2.84
N LEU A 85 -1.44 -5.85 -1.77
CA LEU A 85 -1.26 -5.39 -0.39
C LEU A 85 0.00 -6.02 0.18
N LEU A 86 0.90 -5.19 0.73
CA LEU A 86 2.02 -5.65 1.54
C LEU A 86 1.57 -5.72 3.00
N LEU A 87 1.55 -6.93 3.55
CA LEU A 87 1.32 -7.17 4.98
C LEU A 87 2.68 -7.25 5.69
N THR A 88 2.89 -6.41 6.70
CA THR A 88 4.07 -6.45 7.56
C THR A 88 3.63 -6.72 8.99
N VAL A 89 4.20 -7.75 9.60
CA VAL A 89 4.01 -8.10 11.01
C VAL A 89 5.31 -7.79 11.74
N ARG A 90 5.25 -6.90 12.73
CA ARG A 90 6.40 -6.50 13.54
C ARG A 90 6.28 -7.00 14.96
N ARG A 91 7.43 -7.42 15.49
CA ARG A 91 7.59 -7.80 16.89
C ARG A 91 7.37 -6.61 17.83
N PRO A 92 7.18 -6.86 19.14
CA PRO A 92 7.06 -5.80 20.13
C PRO A 92 8.28 -4.89 20.26
N ASP A 93 9.46 -5.39 19.90
CA ASP A 93 10.71 -4.62 19.86
C ASP A 93 10.86 -3.76 18.58
N GLY A 94 9.86 -3.81 17.68
CA GLY A 94 9.86 -3.09 16.40
C GLY A 94 10.64 -3.77 15.29
N ALA A 95 11.31 -4.90 15.54
CA ALA A 95 12.07 -5.61 14.52
C ALA A 95 11.15 -6.50 13.64
N GLU A 96 11.54 -6.65 12.38
CA GLU A 96 10.98 -7.64 11.47
C GLU A 96 11.69 -8.97 11.74
N SER A 97 11.01 -9.94 12.34
CA SER A 97 11.62 -11.25 12.64
C SER A 97 10.59 -12.37 12.62
N LEU A 98 11.06 -13.56 12.24
CA LEU A 98 10.30 -14.82 12.16
C LEU A 98 10.12 -15.50 13.54
N GLU A 99 10.63 -14.91 14.62
CA GLU A 99 10.61 -15.51 15.97
C GLU A 99 9.37 -15.09 16.80
N TYR A 100 8.67 -16.07 17.36
CA TYR A 100 7.51 -15.85 18.25
C TYR A 100 7.95 -15.42 19.66
N ARG A 101 7.42 -14.29 20.15
CA ARG A 101 7.59 -13.73 21.50
C ARG A 101 6.27 -13.12 22.00
N ALA A 102 6.02 -13.14 23.30
CA ALA A 102 4.90 -12.42 23.91
C ALA A 102 5.10 -10.89 23.81
N GLY A 103 4.00 -10.14 23.83
CA GLY A 103 4.02 -8.67 23.84
C GLY A 103 3.06 -8.01 22.83
N GLN A 104 3.22 -6.70 22.60
CA GLN A 104 2.40 -5.95 21.64
C GLN A 104 2.97 -6.05 20.23
N TRP A 105 2.31 -6.79 19.36
CA TRP A 105 2.68 -6.95 17.95
C TRP A 105 1.94 -5.94 17.09
N GLN A 106 2.61 -5.41 16.08
CA GLN A 106 2.02 -4.47 15.13
C GLN A 106 1.82 -5.14 13.78
N ILE A 107 0.61 -5.02 13.23
CA ILE A 107 0.28 -5.44 11.88
C ILE A 107 0.03 -4.18 11.07
N GLN A 108 0.76 -4.06 9.96
CA GLN A 108 0.58 -2.98 9.00
C GLN A 108 0.21 -3.58 7.64
N VAL A 109 -0.71 -2.91 6.96
CA VAL A 109 -1.05 -3.17 5.57
C VAL A 109 -0.76 -1.93 4.78
N LYS A 110 0.05 -2.07 3.72
CA LYS A 110 0.32 -1.03 2.74
C LYS A 110 -0.25 -1.41 1.38
N ASP A 111 -0.95 -0.50 0.73
CA ASP A 111 -1.34 -0.65 -0.66
C ASP A 111 -0.21 -0.21 -1.58
N ALA A 112 0.14 -1.08 -2.53
CA ALA A 112 1.18 -0.79 -3.50
C ALA A 112 0.83 0.44 -4.37
N ALA A 113 -0.42 0.59 -4.80
CA ALA A 113 -0.78 1.68 -5.71
C ALA A 113 -0.79 3.04 -5.01
N SER A 114 -1.53 3.14 -3.89
CA SER A 114 -1.72 4.40 -3.20
C SER A 114 -0.63 4.72 -2.18
N GLY A 115 0.15 3.73 -1.75
CA GLY A 115 1.11 3.88 -0.65
C GLY A 115 0.47 4.09 0.73
N THR A 116 -0.86 4.20 0.80
CA THR A 116 -1.61 4.37 2.05
C THR A 116 -1.46 3.16 2.94
N LEU A 117 -1.49 3.40 4.26
CA LEU A 117 -1.24 2.42 5.30
C LEU A 117 -2.44 2.30 6.24
N ALA A 118 -2.77 1.07 6.65
CA ALA A 118 -3.60 0.79 7.80
C ALA A 118 -2.81 -0.03 8.82
N GLN A 119 -3.04 0.21 10.12
CA GLN A 119 -2.32 -0.46 11.20
C GLN A 119 -3.27 -0.95 12.29
N LYS A 120 -2.93 -2.11 12.87
CA LYS A 120 -3.52 -2.64 14.10
C LYS A 120 -2.44 -3.18 15.03
N THR A 121 -2.73 -3.17 16.33
CA THR A 121 -1.90 -3.76 17.37
C THR A 121 -2.64 -4.94 17.97
N ILE A 122 -1.92 -6.05 18.19
CA ILE A 122 -2.42 -7.24 18.86
C ILE A 122 -1.54 -7.51 20.08
N LEU A 123 -2.17 -7.84 21.21
CA LEU A 123 -1.46 -8.36 22.37
C LEU A 123 -1.32 -9.88 22.27
N LEU A 124 -0.10 -10.39 22.15
CA LEU A 124 0.17 -11.83 22.31
C LEU A 124 0.43 -12.17 23.77
N GLN A 125 -0.40 -13.06 24.33
CA GLN A 125 -0.32 -13.58 25.69
C GLN A 125 0.47 -14.88 25.77
#